data_AF-A0A2G8K7T7-F1
#
_entry.id   AF-A0A2G8K7T7-F1
#
_cell.length_a   1.000
_cell.length_b   1.000
_cell.length_c   1.000
_cell.angle_alpha   90.00
_cell.angle_beta   90.00
_cell.angle_gamma   90.00
#
_symmetry.space_group_name_H-M   'P 1'
#
loop_
_entity.id
_entity.type
_entity.pdbx_description
1 polymer ?
#
loop_
_entity_poly.entity_id
_entity_poly.type
_entity_poly.pdbx_seq_one_letter_code
_entity_poly.pdbx_strand_id
1 'polypeptide(L)'
;MENLRSKLETLEVDPSDEQASGEKGPSLSLSVQTTATATAKSSQSTEKPKFAVRNNYLTSTFTENQDKKSILVNALKRRYRIQYDAIQPIPYIKERLYCVDKVFVEGGTEFYSVRGTAYEDGEWVRVNSYRDIFTDSRIKYTRRIIEAEAGYGKSTVTLQLAYDWCNGVEGSPLKDVEILIPLRLRQLGNIKSIYKEIKLFLLADEPQIKSSDIKNIIAGCSSVEVLLDGYDEYPDKDKRTGSDVDRIITNDLFEDFDVSVTTRYLPKDYDRYKTKRVRLVGFDEKARDQYIRKAVSGDNADIFEEIKRALKANPILDDLYQVPIFFVMFAHMTHEKEYFKTFKSVTEFFRHMIKCFHSHMRKKSMDKNTKKHMSEYEIEHTELSNVAFEGLSNENHQLSWGREKLCKRLGQGFYDHYILVGILVEEEVADVTIEVKIAKHIRTKTEARFYHKLFCEYYASFALVVKVAAARNTTEVKTIFDKIDPFDLQYLYRFSCGIDATVGSKIIEYLKGRKDGGKFAILCILEQTGDIGDEIKESVREICLNVFFVSNSDSKLLQRSSIQLLDIASKCD
;
A
#
# COMPACT_ATOMS: atom_id res chain seq x y z
N MET A 1 -12.00 -30.82 -13.26
CA MET A 1 -11.20 -29.90 -14.10
C MET A 1 -11.89 -29.55 -15.42
N GLU A 2 -12.78 -30.38 -15.99
CA GLU A 2 -13.55 -30.02 -17.20
C GLU A 2 -14.77 -29.11 -16.96
N ASN A 3 -15.34 -29.08 -15.74
CA ASN A 3 -16.60 -28.38 -15.48
C ASN A 3 -16.48 -26.85 -15.28
N LEU A 4 -15.25 -26.30 -15.30
CA LEU A 4 -14.97 -24.86 -15.24
C LEU A 4 -14.72 -24.23 -16.62
N ARG A 5 -14.43 -25.04 -17.64
CA ARG A 5 -14.21 -24.56 -19.02
C ARG A 5 -15.52 -24.16 -19.71
N SER A 6 -16.65 -24.80 -19.41
CA SER A 6 -17.91 -24.61 -20.14
C SER A 6 -18.68 -23.33 -19.80
N LYS A 7 -18.31 -22.60 -18.75
CA LYS A 7 -19.01 -21.36 -18.32
C LYS A 7 -18.37 -20.06 -18.81
N LEU A 8 -17.25 -20.13 -19.55
CA LEU A 8 -16.48 -18.96 -20.01
C LEU A 8 -16.63 -18.66 -21.52
N GLU A 9 -17.27 -19.53 -22.29
CA GLU A 9 -17.46 -19.35 -23.73
C GLU A 9 -18.92 -19.02 -24.06
N THR A 10 -19.26 -17.74 -24.10
CA THR A 10 -20.35 -17.20 -24.93
C THR A 10 -20.16 -15.69 -24.98
N LEU A 11 -19.67 -15.18 -26.12
CA LEU A 11 -20.00 -13.88 -26.73
C LEU A 11 -19.09 -13.70 -27.96
N GLU A 12 -19.71 -13.82 -29.13
CA GLU A 12 -19.14 -13.56 -30.44
C GLU A 12 -18.78 -12.07 -30.59
N VAL A 13 -17.64 -11.76 -31.19
CA VAL A 13 -17.20 -10.40 -31.51
C VAL A 13 -17.25 -10.22 -33.03
N ASP A 14 -18.10 -9.30 -33.46
CA ASP A 14 -18.30 -8.85 -34.84
C ASP A 14 -17.14 -7.89 -35.25
N PRO A 15 -16.49 -8.06 -36.42
CA PRO A 15 -15.39 -7.21 -36.85
C PRO A 15 -15.85 -6.19 -37.90
N SER A 16 -16.08 -4.94 -37.51
CA SER A 16 -16.03 -3.82 -38.45
C SER A 16 -15.46 -2.56 -37.78
N ASP A 17 -14.61 -1.88 -38.55
CA ASP A 17 -14.07 -0.51 -38.38
C ASP A 17 -12.55 -0.40 -38.12
N GLU A 18 -11.78 -0.50 -39.21
CA GLU A 18 -10.47 0.13 -39.37
C GLU A 18 -10.58 1.17 -40.50
N GLN A 19 -10.36 2.46 -40.20
CA GLN A 19 -9.63 3.39 -41.09
C GLN A 19 -9.28 4.75 -40.45
N ALA A 20 -8.05 5.19 -40.77
CA ALA A 20 -7.44 6.54 -40.72
C ALA A 20 -7.17 7.14 -39.32
N SER A 21 -6.09 7.86 -38.98
CA SER A 21 -4.89 8.49 -39.62
C SER A 21 -4.03 8.96 -38.42
N GLY A 22 -2.70 9.04 -38.35
CA GLY A 22 -1.67 9.41 -39.32
C GLY A 22 -1.22 10.86 -39.10
N GLU A 23 -0.29 11.15 -38.17
CA GLU A 23 0.48 12.42 -38.18
C GLU A 23 1.81 12.35 -37.39
N LYS A 24 2.88 12.88 -38.00
CA LYS A 24 4.27 12.96 -37.51
C LYS A 24 4.60 14.40 -37.08
N GLY A 25 5.48 14.55 -36.09
CA GLY A 25 6.19 15.81 -35.79
C GLY A 25 7.63 15.54 -35.28
N PRO A 26 8.59 16.48 -35.47
CA PRO A 26 9.99 16.15 -35.76
C PRO A 26 10.99 16.40 -34.61
N SER A 27 12.18 15.81 -34.78
CA SER A 27 13.39 15.91 -33.95
C SER A 27 14.22 17.16 -34.23
N LEU A 28 14.81 17.76 -33.19
CA LEU A 28 15.88 18.77 -33.28
C LEU A 28 17.05 18.42 -32.36
N SER A 29 18.25 18.40 -32.94
CA SER A 29 19.56 18.26 -32.31
C SER A 29 20.18 19.64 -32.05
N LEU A 30 21.01 19.76 -31.02
CA LEU A 30 21.82 20.96 -30.76
C LEU A 30 23.25 20.58 -30.37
N SER A 31 24.17 21.31 -31.00
CA SER A 31 25.61 21.14 -31.04
C SER A 31 26.33 21.94 -29.95
N VAL A 32 27.52 21.46 -29.61
CA VAL A 32 28.49 22.02 -28.66
C VAL A 32 29.36 23.08 -29.34
N GLN A 33 29.69 24.17 -28.63
CA GLN A 33 30.85 25.00 -28.94
C GLN A 33 31.65 25.37 -27.67
N THR A 34 32.95 25.20 -27.81
CA THR A 34 34.05 25.46 -26.87
C THR A 34 34.67 26.83 -27.16
N THR A 35 35.22 27.53 -26.17
CA THR A 35 36.32 28.50 -26.36
C THR A 35 37.06 28.76 -25.03
N ALA A 36 38.33 29.16 -25.16
CA ALA A 36 39.40 28.99 -24.19
C ALA A 36 39.97 30.32 -23.61
N THR A 37 40.56 30.19 -22.42
CA THR A 37 41.81 30.82 -21.88
C THR A 37 42.04 32.35 -21.86
N ALA A 38 42.47 32.86 -20.68
CA ALA A 38 43.66 33.71 -20.54
C ALA A 38 44.15 33.79 -19.06
N THR A 39 45.46 34.02 -18.89
CA THR A 39 46.30 33.88 -17.67
C THR A 39 46.91 35.23 -17.26
N ALA A 40 47.25 35.44 -15.97
CA ALA A 40 48.29 36.39 -15.52
C ALA A 40 48.85 36.03 -14.12
N LYS A 41 50.16 36.31 -13.90
CA LYS A 41 51.06 35.90 -12.79
C LYS A 41 51.46 37.08 -11.87
N SER A 42 51.86 36.80 -10.60
CA SER A 42 53.04 37.35 -9.85
C SER A 42 52.99 36.90 -8.35
N SER A 43 53.85 36.04 -7.77
CA SER A 43 55.25 36.14 -7.23
C SER A 43 55.44 36.68 -5.78
N GLN A 44 55.80 35.76 -4.84
CA GLN A 44 56.74 35.77 -3.65
C GLN A 44 56.75 36.98 -2.64
N SER A 45 57.03 36.92 -1.31
CA SER A 45 57.74 36.01 -0.39
C SER A 45 57.44 36.26 1.14
N THR A 46 57.67 35.22 1.97
CA THR A 46 58.29 35.16 3.34
C THR A 46 57.70 35.76 4.65
N GLU A 47 57.89 34.93 5.70
CA GLU A 47 57.92 35.13 7.18
C GLU A 47 56.69 34.80 8.05
N LYS A 48 56.95 33.97 9.08
CA LYS A 48 56.04 33.48 10.14
C LYS A 48 56.13 34.36 11.38
N PRO A 49 55.05 34.42 12.19
CA PRO A 49 55.18 34.32 13.64
C PRO A 49 54.47 33.07 14.18
N LYS A 50 55.11 32.43 15.16
CA LYS A 50 54.52 31.35 15.97
C LYS A 50 53.56 31.96 16.99
N PHE A 51 52.28 31.61 16.92
CA PHE A 51 51.35 31.71 18.05
C PHE A 51 50.93 30.29 18.45
N ALA A 52 51.05 29.99 19.74
CA ALA A 52 50.62 28.73 20.33
C ALA A 52 49.09 28.63 20.25
N VAL A 53 48.58 27.77 19.37
CA VAL A 53 47.16 27.42 19.31
C VAL A 53 46.91 26.33 20.35
N ARG A 54 46.19 26.69 21.41
CA ARG A 54 45.57 25.74 22.33
C ARG A 54 44.50 24.99 21.52
N ASN A 55 44.69 23.69 21.30
CA ASN A 55 43.86 22.90 20.39
C ASN A 55 42.36 22.96 20.74
N ASN A 56 41.59 23.32 19.72
CA ASN A 56 40.15 23.52 19.66
C ASN A 56 39.39 22.20 19.40
N TYR A 57 39.64 21.15 20.20
CA TYR A 57 39.08 19.81 19.97
C TYR A 57 37.54 19.74 20.05
N LEU A 58 36.89 20.64 20.82
CA LEU A 58 35.43 20.71 20.95
C LEU A 58 34.77 21.39 19.74
N THR A 59 35.38 22.44 19.20
CA THR A 59 34.87 23.15 18.03
C THR A 59 35.03 22.34 16.74
N SER A 60 36.12 21.58 16.57
CA SER A 60 36.34 20.79 15.35
C SER A 60 35.38 19.60 15.23
N THR A 61 35.07 18.94 16.35
CA THR A 61 34.09 17.84 16.40
C THR A 61 32.66 18.34 16.21
N PHE A 62 32.32 19.52 16.73
CA PHE A 62 31.02 20.15 16.51
C PHE A 62 30.80 20.53 15.03
N THR A 63 31.80 21.14 14.38
CA THR A 63 31.73 21.46 12.95
C THR A 63 31.66 20.21 12.07
N GLU A 64 32.47 19.19 12.37
CA GLU A 64 32.43 17.92 11.62
C GLU A 64 31.06 17.23 11.73
N ASN A 65 30.43 17.28 12.92
CA ASN A 65 29.12 16.66 13.13
C ASN A 65 27.98 17.44 12.44
N GLN A 66 28.07 18.78 12.41
CA GLN A 66 27.15 19.63 11.63
C GLN A 66 27.29 19.37 10.12
N ASP A 67 28.51 19.25 9.62
CA ASP A 67 28.78 18.93 8.22
C ASP A 67 28.22 17.55 7.84
N LYS A 68 28.45 16.53 8.68
CA LYS A 68 27.91 15.18 8.49
C LYS A 68 26.38 15.13 8.57
N LYS A 69 25.78 15.92 9.46
CA LYS A 69 24.31 16.04 9.54
C LYS A 69 23.73 16.61 8.24
N SER A 70 24.34 17.66 7.69
CA SER A 70 23.92 18.22 6.39
C SER A 70 24.01 17.18 5.27
N ILE A 71 25.11 16.41 5.22
CA ILE A 71 25.28 15.31 4.27
C ILE A 71 24.18 14.25 4.43
N LEU A 72 23.90 13.83 5.68
CA LEU A 72 22.84 12.88 6.01
C LEU A 72 21.48 13.38 5.51
N VAL A 73 21.08 14.60 5.88
CA VAL A 73 19.78 15.18 5.50
C VAL A 73 19.64 15.27 3.98
N ASN A 74 20.66 15.75 3.28
CA ASN A 74 20.64 15.87 1.83
C ASN A 74 20.53 14.51 1.13
N ALA A 75 21.17 13.49 1.67
CA ALA A 75 21.04 12.13 1.16
C ALA A 75 19.65 11.53 1.39
N LEU A 76 19.09 11.70 2.58
CA LEU A 76 17.71 11.28 2.88
C LEU A 76 16.72 11.95 1.92
N LYS A 77 16.83 13.28 1.72
CA LYS A 77 15.99 14.02 0.77
C LYS A 77 16.11 13.49 -0.67
N ARG A 78 17.34 13.21 -1.15
CA ARG A 78 17.56 12.60 -2.47
C ARG A 78 16.88 11.23 -2.57
N ARG A 79 17.03 10.39 -1.54
CA ARG A 79 16.44 9.04 -1.51
C ARG A 79 14.91 9.08 -1.53
N TYR A 80 14.29 9.98 -0.76
CA TYR A 80 12.83 10.11 -0.70
C TYR A 80 12.27 10.66 -2.00
N ARG A 81 12.99 11.58 -2.66
CA ARG A 81 12.59 12.12 -3.96
C ARG A 81 12.37 11.03 -5.02
N ILE A 82 13.28 10.05 -5.08
CA ILE A 82 13.13 8.90 -5.99
C ILE A 82 11.82 8.14 -5.71
N GLN A 83 11.38 8.07 -4.46
CA GLN A 83 10.15 7.36 -4.08
C GLN A 83 8.90 8.19 -4.36
N TYR A 84 8.90 9.47 -3.94
CA TYR A 84 7.71 10.31 -4.07
C TYR A 84 7.48 10.86 -5.47
N ASP A 85 8.49 10.90 -6.36
CA ASP A 85 8.34 11.31 -7.76
C ASP A 85 7.94 10.14 -8.69
N ALA A 86 7.81 8.92 -8.15
CA ALA A 86 7.58 7.69 -8.92
C ALA A 86 6.21 7.04 -8.65
N ILE A 87 5.18 7.82 -8.28
CA ILE A 87 3.85 7.27 -8.00
C ILE A 87 3.13 6.89 -9.29
N GLN A 88 2.57 5.68 -9.30
CA GLN A 88 1.73 5.16 -10.37
C GLN A 88 0.34 4.88 -9.80
N PRO A 89 -0.66 5.75 -10.03
CA PRO A 89 -2.05 5.51 -9.59
C PRO A 89 -2.64 4.20 -10.16
N ILE A 90 -2.25 3.86 -11.39
CA ILE A 90 -2.58 2.59 -12.04
C ILE A 90 -1.28 1.91 -12.52
N PRO A 91 -1.09 0.60 -12.26
CA PRO A 91 0.19 -0.07 -12.51
C PRO A 91 0.62 -0.17 -13.98
N TYR A 92 -0.32 -0.26 -14.92
CA TYR A 92 0.00 -0.38 -16.35
C TYR A 92 0.31 0.96 -17.03
N ILE A 93 0.05 2.09 -16.36
CA ILE A 93 0.38 3.44 -16.87
C ILE A 93 1.83 3.77 -16.49
N LYS A 94 2.77 3.06 -17.12
CA LYS A 94 4.21 3.24 -16.84
C LYS A 94 4.78 4.50 -17.48
N GLU A 95 4.10 5.07 -18.49
CA GLU A 95 4.55 6.28 -19.17
C GLU A 95 4.44 7.55 -18.32
N ARG A 96 3.64 7.52 -17.25
CA ARG A 96 3.33 8.70 -16.44
C ARG A 96 3.55 8.42 -14.95
N LEU A 97 4.75 8.74 -14.49
CA LEU A 97 5.04 8.82 -13.07
C LEU A 97 4.55 10.16 -12.53
N TYR A 98 3.95 10.13 -11.35
CA TYR A 98 3.47 11.32 -10.66
C TYR A 98 4.31 11.58 -9.42
N CYS A 99 4.55 12.86 -9.16
CA CYS A 99 4.89 13.28 -7.81
C CYS A 99 3.69 13.03 -6.88
N VAL A 100 3.94 12.53 -5.66
CA VAL A 100 2.89 12.22 -4.68
C VAL A 100 2.00 13.43 -4.43
N ASP A 101 2.57 14.64 -4.36
CA ASP A 101 1.82 15.89 -4.23
C ASP A 101 0.76 16.05 -5.31
N LYS A 102 0.99 15.58 -6.54
CA LYS A 102 0.04 15.74 -7.65
C LYS A 102 -1.15 14.79 -7.58
N VAL A 103 -1.09 13.76 -6.73
CA VAL A 103 -2.15 12.75 -6.62
C VAL A 103 -2.68 12.60 -5.20
N PHE A 104 -1.96 13.07 -4.19
CA PHE A 104 -2.40 13.03 -2.81
C PHE A 104 -3.60 13.92 -2.59
N VAL A 105 -4.61 13.36 -1.93
CA VAL A 105 -5.79 14.08 -1.44
C VAL A 105 -6.05 13.61 -0.02
N GLU A 106 -6.38 14.56 0.85
CA GLU A 106 -6.68 14.29 2.24
C GLU A 106 -7.99 13.50 2.34
N GLY A 107 -7.89 12.26 2.85
CA GLY A 107 -9.05 11.49 3.27
C GLY A 107 -9.53 11.87 4.67
N GLY A 108 -10.69 11.37 5.05
CA GLY A 108 -11.17 11.47 6.42
C GLY A 108 -10.20 10.82 7.40
N THR A 109 -9.99 11.48 8.53
CA THR A 109 -9.10 11.03 9.60
C THR A 109 -9.80 11.18 10.94
N GLU A 110 -9.64 10.20 11.82
CA GLU A 110 -10.22 10.18 13.16
C GLU A 110 -9.17 9.73 14.18
N PHE A 111 -9.27 10.17 15.43
CA PHE A 111 -8.44 9.67 16.53
C PHE A 111 -9.31 9.03 17.60
N TYR A 112 -8.72 8.09 18.32
CA TYR A 112 -9.39 7.42 19.43
C TYR A 112 -9.22 8.24 20.71
N SER A 113 -10.32 8.79 21.20
CA SER A 113 -10.39 9.53 22.46
C SER A 113 -10.83 8.59 23.58
N VAL A 114 -9.93 8.31 24.52
CA VAL A 114 -10.23 7.49 25.71
C VAL A 114 -11.13 8.29 26.66
N ARG A 115 -12.21 7.67 27.14
CA ARG A 115 -13.08 8.18 28.20
C ARG A 115 -12.75 7.47 29.51
N GLY A 116 -12.46 8.23 30.57
CA GLY A 116 -12.16 7.67 31.89
C GLY A 116 -10.81 6.95 31.97
N THR A 117 -10.70 5.96 32.87
CA THR A 117 -9.45 5.24 33.17
C THR A 117 -9.30 3.91 32.41
N ALA A 118 -10.36 3.42 31.75
CA ALA A 118 -10.33 2.18 31.00
C ALA A 118 -9.95 2.43 29.54
N TYR A 119 -8.89 1.77 29.06
CA TYR A 119 -8.32 1.98 27.72
C TYR A 119 -9.24 1.55 26.56
N GLU A 120 -10.32 0.83 26.86
CA GLU A 120 -11.27 0.28 25.89
C GLU A 120 -12.60 1.06 25.85
N ASP A 121 -12.82 1.98 26.79
CA ASP A 121 -13.98 2.86 26.80
C ASP A 121 -13.58 4.19 26.15
N GLY A 122 -13.91 4.34 24.87
CA GLY A 122 -13.47 5.49 24.09
C GLY A 122 -14.22 5.60 22.78
N GLU A 123 -14.11 6.76 22.15
CA GLU A 123 -14.83 7.09 20.92
C GLU A 123 -13.88 7.58 19.82
N TRP A 124 -14.26 7.34 18.57
CA TRP A 124 -13.55 7.87 17.41
C TRP A 124 -14.04 9.29 17.13
N VAL A 125 -13.11 10.25 17.17
CA VAL A 125 -13.40 11.67 16.95
C VAL A 125 -12.74 12.14 15.67
N ARG A 126 -13.51 12.78 14.79
CA ARG A 126 -13.01 13.30 13.52
C ARG A 126 -12.14 14.53 13.70
N VAL A 127 -11.05 14.59 12.93
CA VAL A 127 -10.20 15.77 12.79
C VAL A 127 -10.41 16.43 11.43
N ASN A 128 -9.97 17.68 11.30
CA ASN A 128 -10.21 18.48 10.09
C ASN A 128 -9.23 18.14 8.99
N SER A 129 -7.99 17.78 9.35
CA SER A 129 -6.92 17.41 8.41
C SER A 129 -6.11 16.23 8.92
N TYR A 130 -5.48 15.47 8.01
CA TYR A 130 -4.47 14.46 8.39
C TYR A 130 -3.27 15.10 9.12
N ARG A 131 -3.05 16.40 8.96
CA ARG A 131 -1.99 17.13 9.67
C ARG A 131 -2.22 17.16 11.17
N ASP A 132 -3.49 17.17 11.57
CA ASP A 132 -3.92 17.18 12.98
C ASP A 132 -3.49 15.91 13.73
N ILE A 133 -3.12 14.82 13.01
CA ILE A 133 -2.49 13.63 13.59
C ILE A 133 -1.25 13.98 14.42
N PHE A 134 -0.52 15.03 14.02
CA PHE A 134 0.75 15.43 14.63
C PHE A 134 0.61 16.73 15.43
N THR A 135 -0.33 17.60 15.08
CA THR A 135 -0.44 18.96 15.64
C THR A 135 -1.54 19.11 16.69
N ASP A 136 -2.58 18.26 16.67
CA ASP A 136 -3.68 18.35 17.64
C ASP A 136 -3.18 18.03 19.05
N SER A 137 -3.39 18.96 19.99
CA SER A 137 -2.91 18.82 21.37
C SER A 137 -3.50 17.60 22.10
N ARG A 138 -4.64 17.07 21.64
CA ARG A 138 -5.28 15.87 22.20
C ARG A 138 -4.59 14.58 21.75
N ILE A 139 -3.89 14.64 20.61
CA ILE A 139 -3.22 13.50 19.95
C ILE A 139 -1.69 13.59 20.12
N LYS A 140 -1.16 14.77 20.46
CA LYS A 140 0.28 15.03 20.58
C LYS A 140 0.95 14.17 21.65
N TYR A 141 1.63 13.11 21.20
CA TYR A 141 2.43 12.17 21.97
C TYR A 141 3.56 11.65 21.09
N THR A 142 4.67 11.21 21.68
CA THR A 142 5.81 10.65 20.92
C THR A 142 5.51 9.32 20.21
N ARG A 143 4.34 8.69 20.47
CA ARG A 143 3.95 7.42 19.86
C ARG A 143 2.56 7.49 19.25
N ARG A 144 2.46 7.05 17.99
CA ARG A 144 1.20 6.99 17.24
C ARG A 144 1.09 5.69 16.45
N ILE A 145 -0.12 5.13 16.40
CA ILE A 145 -0.50 4.08 15.45
C ILE A 145 -1.55 4.66 14.53
N ILE A 146 -1.29 4.59 13.22
CA ILE A 146 -2.20 4.98 12.15
C ILE A 146 -2.79 3.71 11.54
N GLU A 147 -4.02 3.40 11.95
CA GLU A 147 -4.79 2.24 11.55
C GLU A 147 -5.57 2.54 10.27
N ALA A 148 -5.57 1.61 9.31
CA ALA A 148 -6.51 1.66 8.19
C ALA A 148 -6.60 0.31 7.49
N GLU A 149 -7.73 0.01 6.87
CA GLU A 149 -7.88 -1.18 6.02
C GLU A 149 -6.98 -1.11 4.76
N ALA A 150 -6.98 -2.20 3.98
CA ALA A 150 -6.27 -2.28 2.71
C ALA A 150 -6.76 -1.20 1.73
N GLY A 151 -5.84 -0.47 1.09
CA GLY A 151 -6.20 0.52 0.08
C GLY A 151 -6.59 1.91 0.60
N TYR A 152 -6.54 2.14 1.92
CA TYR A 152 -6.88 3.43 2.56
C TYR A 152 -5.76 4.49 2.55
N GLY A 153 -4.63 4.22 1.88
CA GLY A 153 -3.59 5.23 1.64
C GLY A 153 -2.55 5.39 2.76
N LYS A 154 -2.38 4.41 3.66
CA LYS A 154 -1.37 4.42 4.73
C LYS A 154 0.04 4.79 4.23
N SER A 155 0.58 4.00 3.30
CA SER A 155 1.88 4.25 2.68
C SER A 155 1.92 5.58 1.90
N THR A 156 0.79 6.00 1.34
CA THR A 156 0.67 7.26 0.61
C THR A 156 0.78 8.48 1.54
N VAL A 157 0.18 8.42 2.73
CA VAL A 157 0.34 9.45 3.78
C VAL A 157 1.80 9.54 4.23
N THR A 158 2.46 8.41 4.50
CA THR A 158 3.89 8.37 4.85
C THR A 158 4.76 9.04 3.78
N LEU A 159 4.44 8.80 2.51
CA LEU A 159 5.17 9.38 1.39
C LEU A 159 4.88 10.87 1.18
N GLN A 160 3.64 11.31 1.40
CA GLN A 160 3.29 12.73 1.40
C GLN A 160 4.03 13.50 2.50
N LEU A 161 4.12 12.93 3.70
CA LEU A 161 4.89 13.51 4.81
C LEU A 161 6.38 13.64 4.45
N ALA A 162 6.94 12.64 3.76
CA ALA A 162 8.32 12.71 3.26
C ALA A 162 8.49 13.80 2.19
N TYR A 163 7.54 13.95 1.27
CA TYR A 163 7.53 15.05 0.30
C TYR A 163 7.48 16.41 1.01
N ASP A 164 6.58 16.57 1.98
CA ASP A 164 6.40 17.83 2.70
C ASP A 164 7.67 18.24 3.45
N TRP A 165 8.31 17.29 4.15
CA TRP A 165 9.57 17.51 4.86
C TRP A 165 10.73 17.84 3.90
N CYS A 166 10.80 17.15 2.75
CA CYS A 166 11.85 17.43 1.76
C CYS A 166 11.77 18.87 1.23
N ASN A 167 10.55 19.34 0.97
CA ASN A 167 10.28 20.61 0.30
C ASN A 167 9.96 21.75 1.27
N GLY A 168 9.93 21.51 2.59
CA GLY A 168 9.61 22.53 3.59
C GLY A 168 8.21 23.12 3.41
N VAL A 169 7.24 22.27 3.05
CA VAL A 169 5.88 22.71 2.71
C VAL A 169 5.25 23.47 3.88
N GLU A 170 4.74 24.67 3.59
CA GLU A 170 4.10 25.50 4.61
C GLU A 170 2.87 24.83 5.23
N GLY A 171 2.78 24.92 6.55
CA GLY A 171 1.73 24.26 7.34
C GLY A 171 1.87 22.73 7.42
N SER A 172 2.94 22.13 6.92
CA SER A 172 3.23 20.72 7.18
C SER A 172 3.55 20.49 8.65
N PRO A 173 3.06 19.39 9.26
CA PRO A 173 3.43 19.03 10.64
C PRO A 173 4.92 18.72 10.80
N LEU A 174 5.62 18.39 9.70
CA LEU A 174 7.03 17.99 9.75
C LEU A 174 7.98 19.09 9.26
N LYS A 175 7.49 20.31 9.00
CA LYS A 175 8.31 21.40 8.45
C LYS A 175 9.58 21.67 9.27
N ASP A 176 9.43 21.71 10.60
CA ASP A 176 10.50 22.07 11.53
C ASP A 176 11.21 20.85 12.14
N VAL A 177 10.90 19.63 11.67
CA VAL A 177 11.55 18.39 12.13
C VAL A 177 12.96 18.30 11.54
N GLU A 178 13.97 18.13 12.39
CA GLU A 178 15.37 18.13 11.93
C GLU A 178 15.70 16.91 11.08
N ILE A 179 15.18 15.73 11.43
CA ILE A 179 15.40 14.47 10.70
C ILE A 179 14.10 13.66 10.61
N LEU A 180 13.74 13.27 9.39
CA LEU A 180 12.68 12.30 9.11
C LEU A 180 13.29 10.96 8.68
N ILE A 181 12.76 9.84 9.18
CA ILE A 181 13.22 8.48 8.89
C ILE A 181 12.02 7.57 8.57
N PRO A 182 11.57 7.47 7.31
CA PRO A 182 10.58 6.52 6.89
C PRO A 182 11.22 5.18 6.55
N LEU A 183 10.73 4.11 7.17
CA LEU A 183 11.17 2.73 6.98
C LEU A 183 9.97 1.85 6.67
N ARG A 184 10.09 1.02 5.63
CA ARG A 184 9.06 0.05 5.25
C ARG A 184 9.30 -1.25 6.00
N LEU A 185 8.42 -1.59 6.94
CA LEU A 185 8.59 -2.71 7.86
C LEU A 185 8.71 -4.06 7.15
N ARG A 186 8.14 -4.22 5.97
CA ARG A 186 8.33 -5.42 5.13
C ARG A 186 9.81 -5.75 4.81
N GLN A 187 10.70 -4.75 4.87
CA GLN A 187 12.13 -4.91 4.60
C GLN A 187 12.95 -5.15 5.88
N LEU A 188 12.30 -5.20 7.04
CA LEU A 188 12.96 -5.05 8.34
C LEU A 188 13.05 -6.35 9.18
N GLY A 189 12.91 -7.51 8.56
CA GLY A 189 12.97 -8.80 9.26
C GLY A 189 14.34 -9.12 9.88
N ASN A 190 14.33 -9.65 11.10
CA ASN A 190 15.48 -10.09 11.91
C ASN A 190 16.58 -9.03 12.11
N ILE A 191 16.19 -7.78 12.22
CA ILE A 191 17.11 -6.65 12.41
C ILE A 191 17.67 -6.60 13.83
N LYS A 192 18.98 -6.36 13.95
CA LYS A 192 19.65 -6.17 15.24
C LYS A 192 20.04 -4.73 15.53
N SER A 193 20.14 -3.84 14.53
CA SER A 193 20.70 -2.51 14.75
C SER A 193 20.13 -1.48 13.79
N ILE A 194 19.04 -0.80 14.15
CA ILE A 194 18.26 0.10 13.26
C ILE A 194 19.11 1.08 12.44
N TYR A 195 20.23 1.57 13.00
CA TYR A 195 21.18 2.45 12.33
C TYR A 195 21.89 1.81 11.12
N LYS A 196 22.16 0.51 11.19
CA LYS A 196 22.68 -0.26 10.05
C LYS A 196 21.64 -0.35 8.95
N GLU A 197 20.36 -0.49 9.28
CA GLU A 197 19.32 -0.58 8.25
C GLU A 197 18.91 0.78 7.69
N ILE A 198 18.96 1.85 8.48
CA ILE A 198 18.93 3.22 7.94
C ILE A 198 20.07 3.41 6.94
N LYS A 199 21.30 2.99 7.30
CA LYS A 199 22.44 3.04 6.39
C LYS A 199 22.19 2.22 5.11
N LEU A 200 21.67 1.01 5.27
CA LEU A 200 21.48 0.05 4.18
C LEU A 200 20.37 0.46 3.20
N PHE A 201 19.22 0.91 3.70
CA PHE A 201 18.04 1.15 2.87
C PHE A 201 17.89 2.60 2.41
N LEU A 202 18.39 3.55 3.21
CA LEU A 202 18.20 4.97 2.95
C LEU A 202 19.47 5.68 2.47
N LEU A 203 20.66 5.13 2.73
CA LEU A 203 21.94 5.81 2.53
C LEU A 203 23.02 4.90 1.91
N ALA A 204 22.62 3.87 1.15
CA ALA A 204 23.53 2.88 0.59
C ALA A 204 24.63 3.51 -0.28
N ASP A 205 24.28 4.58 -1.00
CA ASP A 205 25.08 5.35 -1.94
C ASP A 205 25.94 6.45 -1.29
N GLU A 206 25.91 6.58 0.04
CA GLU A 206 26.58 7.67 0.76
C GLU A 206 27.80 7.22 1.58
N PRO A 207 28.97 6.98 0.97
CA PRO A 207 30.12 6.36 1.64
C PRO A 207 30.67 7.18 2.83
N GLN A 208 30.38 8.48 2.89
CA GLN A 208 30.86 9.38 3.93
C GLN A 208 30.17 9.19 5.29
N ILE A 209 28.97 8.59 5.29
CA ILE A 209 28.16 8.40 6.50
C ILE A 209 28.17 6.92 6.90
N LYS A 210 28.68 6.62 8.09
CA LYS A 210 28.63 5.27 8.70
C LYS A 210 27.42 5.15 9.63
N SER A 211 27.04 3.92 9.97
CA SER A 211 25.95 3.67 10.93
C SER A 211 26.21 4.28 12.32
N SER A 212 27.47 4.38 12.74
CA SER A 212 27.86 5.09 13.97
C SER A 212 27.65 6.60 13.88
N ASP A 213 27.91 7.21 12.71
CA ASP A 213 27.64 8.64 12.49
C ASP A 213 26.13 8.90 12.57
N ILE A 214 25.31 8.03 11.94
CA ILE A 214 23.84 8.11 12.00
C ILE A 214 23.36 8.12 13.46
N LYS A 215 23.84 7.19 14.28
CA LYS A 215 23.50 7.13 15.71
C LYS A 215 23.84 8.42 16.44
N ASN A 216 25.05 8.94 16.24
CA ASN A 216 25.51 10.15 16.93
C ASN A 216 24.76 11.42 16.48
N ILE A 217 24.46 11.52 15.18
CA ILE A 217 23.73 12.67 14.62
C ILE A 217 22.30 12.69 15.15
N ILE A 218 21.59 11.57 15.06
CA ILE A 218 20.19 11.47 15.49
C ILE A 218 20.07 11.73 17.00
N ALA A 219 20.99 11.19 17.81
CA ALA A 219 21.00 11.42 19.26
C ALA A 219 21.26 12.89 19.65
N GLY A 220 21.84 13.70 18.75
CA GLY A 220 22.09 15.13 18.97
C GLY A 220 21.01 16.06 18.40
N CYS A 221 19.96 15.52 17.76
CA CYS A 221 18.87 16.32 17.21
C CYS A 221 17.79 16.59 18.27
N SER A 222 17.20 17.78 18.24
CA SER A 222 16.08 18.16 19.12
C SER A 222 14.74 17.60 18.66
N SER A 223 14.61 17.23 17.38
CA SER A 223 13.42 16.59 16.84
C SER A 223 13.76 15.53 15.77
N VAL A 224 13.19 14.35 15.92
CA VAL A 224 13.34 13.22 15.00
C VAL A 224 11.97 12.55 14.86
N GLU A 225 11.50 12.38 13.62
CA GLU A 225 10.31 11.58 13.32
C GLU A 225 10.72 10.28 12.63
N VAL A 226 10.26 9.15 13.16
CA VAL A 226 10.42 7.82 12.56
C VAL A 226 9.05 7.33 12.09
N LEU A 227 8.90 7.09 10.79
CA LEU A 227 7.68 6.53 10.21
C LEU A 227 7.91 5.05 9.89
N LEU A 228 7.22 4.16 10.59
CA LEU A 228 7.29 2.72 10.36
C LEU A 228 6.07 2.27 9.54
N ASP A 229 6.27 2.03 8.25
CA ASP A 229 5.19 1.77 7.31
C ASP A 229 4.91 0.27 7.12
N GLY A 230 3.68 -0.18 7.42
CA GLY A 230 3.16 -1.51 7.10
C GLY A 230 3.50 -2.59 8.11
N TYR A 231 3.08 -2.45 9.37
CA TYR A 231 3.30 -3.47 10.41
C TYR A 231 2.65 -4.82 10.06
N ASP A 232 1.52 -4.82 9.37
CA ASP A 232 0.87 -6.05 8.89
C ASP A 232 1.70 -6.83 7.85
N GLU A 233 2.73 -6.20 7.29
CA GLU A 233 3.71 -6.77 6.37
C GLU A 233 5.09 -7.03 7.03
N TYR A 234 5.25 -6.73 8.32
CA TYR A 234 6.51 -6.93 9.04
C TYR A 234 6.81 -8.42 9.22
N PRO A 235 7.98 -8.95 8.79
CA PRO A 235 8.28 -10.39 8.91
C PRO A 235 8.28 -10.94 10.35
N ASP A 236 8.56 -10.08 11.33
CA ASP A 236 8.53 -10.46 12.75
C ASP A 236 7.36 -9.85 13.52
N LYS A 237 6.29 -9.48 12.82
CA LYS A 237 5.05 -9.00 13.45
C LYS A 237 4.60 -9.99 14.53
N ASP A 238 4.17 -9.42 15.65
CA ASP A 238 3.60 -10.14 16.79
C ASP A 238 4.53 -11.15 17.45
N LYS A 239 5.85 -11.00 17.25
CA LYS A 239 6.91 -11.77 17.91
C LYS A 239 7.76 -10.85 18.77
N ARG A 240 8.03 -11.27 20.01
CA ARG A 240 9.03 -10.66 20.88
C ARG A 240 10.42 -11.14 20.48
N THR A 241 11.01 -10.46 19.52
CA THR A 241 12.35 -10.79 19.00
C THR A 241 13.46 -10.09 19.77
N GLY A 242 13.14 -9.01 20.51
CA GLY A 242 14.14 -8.13 21.10
C GLY A 242 14.94 -7.34 20.05
N SER A 243 14.49 -7.34 18.79
CA SER A 243 15.04 -6.50 17.73
C SER A 243 14.89 -5.02 18.06
N ASP A 244 15.70 -4.17 17.43
CA ASP A 244 15.52 -2.72 17.58
C ASP A 244 14.14 -2.27 17.09
N VAL A 245 13.55 -2.93 16.08
CA VAL A 245 12.22 -2.61 15.57
C VAL A 245 11.13 -2.96 16.60
N ASP A 246 11.17 -4.16 17.18
CA ASP A 246 10.30 -4.59 18.28
C ASP A 246 10.37 -3.58 19.43
N ARG A 247 11.59 -3.21 19.85
CA ARG A 247 11.85 -2.22 20.91
C ARG A 247 11.37 -0.82 20.58
N ILE A 248 11.40 -0.38 19.32
CA ILE A 248 10.84 0.91 18.91
C ILE A 248 9.32 0.90 19.04
N ILE A 249 8.67 -0.17 18.58
CA ILE A 249 7.21 -0.35 18.64
C ILE A 249 6.73 -0.42 20.10
N THR A 250 7.49 -1.08 20.97
CA THR A 250 7.18 -1.21 22.40
C THR A 250 7.63 -0.03 23.24
N ASN A 251 8.24 0.99 22.61
CA ASN A 251 8.74 2.20 23.24
C ASN A 251 9.94 2.01 24.19
N ASP A 252 10.68 0.89 24.07
CA ASP A 252 11.93 0.61 24.78
C ASP A 252 13.18 1.19 24.07
N LEU A 253 13.00 1.72 22.86
CA LEU A 253 13.99 2.44 22.07
C LEU A 253 13.33 3.68 21.45
N PHE A 254 14.10 4.76 21.31
CA PHE A 254 13.66 6.05 20.75
C PHE A 254 12.55 6.75 21.55
N GLU A 255 12.49 6.57 22.87
CA GLU A 255 11.43 7.13 23.73
C GLU A 255 11.19 8.64 23.52
N ASP A 256 12.27 9.39 23.33
CA ASP A 256 12.26 10.85 23.10
C ASP A 256 11.98 11.26 21.64
N PHE A 257 11.92 10.31 20.70
CA PHE A 257 11.62 10.60 19.30
C PHE A 257 10.15 10.39 19.03
N ASP A 258 9.63 11.13 18.07
CA ASP A 258 8.31 10.87 17.53
C ASP A 258 8.35 9.63 16.62
N VAL A 259 7.45 8.68 16.86
CA VAL A 259 7.35 7.44 16.09
C VAL A 259 5.89 7.19 15.72
N SER A 260 5.64 7.05 14.43
CA SER A 260 4.32 6.72 13.86
C SER A 260 4.38 5.38 13.14
N VAL A 261 3.53 4.44 13.53
CA VAL A 261 3.42 3.11 12.92
C VAL A 261 2.15 3.01 12.10
N THR A 262 2.24 2.62 10.82
CA THR A 262 1.05 2.35 10.00
C THR A 262 0.71 0.86 9.99
N THR A 263 -0.57 0.51 10.11
CA THR A 263 -1.00 -0.90 10.19
C THR A 263 -2.46 -1.12 9.80
N ARG A 264 -2.82 -2.35 9.47
CA ARG A 264 -4.24 -2.78 9.36
C ARG A 264 -4.86 -3.14 10.70
N TYR A 265 -4.06 -3.70 11.60
CA TYR A 265 -4.49 -4.17 12.91
C TYR A 265 -3.45 -3.78 13.98
N LEU A 266 -3.88 -3.66 15.22
CA LEU A 266 -2.98 -3.28 16.31
C LEU A 266 -1.90 -4.35 16.55
N PRO A 267 -0.63 -3.95 16.73
CA PRO A 267 0.38 -4.85 17.28
C PRO A 267 -0.14 -5.53 18.55
N LYS A 268 0.16 -6.82 18.73
CA LYS A 268 -0.20 -7.51 20.00
C LYS A 268 0.42 -6.82 21.21
N ASP A 269 1.61 -6.30 21.01
CA ASP A 269 2.45 -5.66 22.03
C ASP A 269 2.83 -4.24 21.58
N TYR A 270 2.42 -3.24 22.36
CA TYR A 270 2.85 -1.85 22.24
C TYR A 270 2.55 -1.11 23.55
N ASP A 271 3.21 0.04 23.78
CA ASP A 271 2.94 0.89 24.95
C ASP A 271 1.58 1.58 24.82
N ARG A 272 0.54 0.97 25.37
CA ARG A 272 -0.81 1.54 25.34
C ARG A 272 -0.83 2.92 25.99
N TYR A 273 -0.14 3.17 27.09
CA TYR A 273 -0.28 4.44 27.81
C TYR A 273 0.30 5.65 27.08
N LYS A 274 1.36 5.45 26.29
CA LYS A 274 2.00 6.54 25.52
C LYS A 274 1.62 6.59 24.05
N THR A 275 0.98 5.54 23.53
CA THR A 275 0.62 5.45 22.10
C THR A 275 -0.78 5.96 21.82
N LYS A 276 -0.89 6.97 20.96
CA LYS A 276 -2.17 7.44 20.43
C LYS A 276 -2.60 6.66 19.19
N ARG A 277 -3.90 6.44 19.08
CA ARG A 277 -4.49 5.72 17.95
C ARG A 277 -5.21 6.69 17.05
N VAL A 278 -4.93 6.58 15.77
CA VAL A 278 -5.53 7.34 14.68
C VAL A 278 -6.00 6.33 13.64
N ARG A 279 -7.11 6.60 12.97
CA ARG A 279 -7.55 5.82 11.82
C ARG A 279 -7.82 6.68 10.59
N LEU A 280 -7.43 6.18 9.43
CA LEU A 280 -7.82 6.73 8.13
C LEU A 280 -9.15 6.11 7.71
N VAL A 281 -10.15 6.93 7.43
CA VAL A 281 -11.52 6.48 7.08
C VAL A 281 -11.85 6.68 5.60
N GLY A 282 -10.85 6.96 4.76
CA GLY A 282 -10.98 6.95 3.31
C GLY A 282 -11.56 8.24 2.74
N PHE A 283 -12.03 8.19 1.49
CA PHE A 283 -12.54 9.37 0.77
C PHE A 283 -14.01 9.63 1.06
N ASP A 284 -14.33 10.87 1.41
CA ASP A 284 -15.68 11.40 1.30
C ASP A 284 -15.91 12.03 -0.09
N GLU A 285 -17.12 12.55 -0.34
CA GLU A 285 -17.44 13.17 -1.63
C GLU A 285 -16.48 14.32 -1.98
N LYS A 286 -16.10 15.13 -1.00
CA LYS A 286 -15.18 16.26 -1.21
C LYS A 286 -13.80 15.77 -1.63
N ALA A 287 -13.26 14.75 -0.96
CA ALA A 287 -11.98 14.16 -1.31
C ALA A 287 -12.00 13.53 -2.72
N ARG A 288 -13.08 12.84 -3.09
CA ARG A 288 -13.24 12.29 -4.44
C ARG A 288 -13.25 13.38 -5.51
N ASP A 289 -13.99 14.44 -5.29
CA ASP A 289 -14.05 15.58 -6.20
C ASP A 289 -12.69 16.23 -6.39
N GLN A 290 -11.99 16.46 -5.27
CA GLN A 290 -10.63 17.01 -5.28
C GLN A 290 -9.69 16.11 -6.08
N TYR A 291 -9.76 14.79 -5.91
CA TYR A 291 -8.91 13.86 -6.64
C TYR A 291 -9.19 13.88 -8.14
N ILE A 292 -10.47 13.88 -8.56
CA ILE A 292 -10.81 13.93 -9.99
C ILE A 292 -10.26 15.22 -10.60
N ARG A 293 -10.43 16.37 -9.95
CA ARG A 293 -9.88 17.65 -10.42
C ARG A 293 -8.36 17.61 -10.48
N LYS A 294 -7.72 17.11 -9.42
CA LYS A 294 -6.27 17.18 -9.26
C LYS A 294 -5.50 16.21 -10.15
N ALA A 295 -5.98 14.98 -10.30
CA ALA A 295 -5.21 13.87 -10.89
C ALA A 295 -5.74 13.36 -12.24
N VAL A 296 -7.00 13.65 -12.59
CA VAL A 296 -7.65 13.08 -13.79
C VAL A 296 -8.05 14.16 -14.79
N SER A 297 -8.97 15.04 -14.38
CA SER A 297 -9.60 16.03 -15.26
C SER A 297 -8.79 17.32 -15.41
N GLY A 298 -7.99 17.70 -14.42
CA GLY A 298 -7.38 19.03 -14.39
C GLY A 298 -8.49 20.10 -14.44
N ASP A 299 -8.37 21.01 -15.40
CA ASP A 299 -9.37 22.06 -15.65
C ASP A 299 -10.50 21.62 -16.62
N ASN A 300 -10.51 20.36 -17.07
CA ASN A 300 -11.54 19.85 -17.98
C ASN A 300 -12.84 19.52 -17.24
N ALA A 301 -13.78 20.46 -17.25
CA ALA A 301 -15.08 20.32 -16.60
C ALA A 301 -15.92 19.15 -17.14
N ASP A 302 -15.82 18.83 -18.44
CA ASP A 302 -16.64 17.78 -19.06
C ASP A 302 -16.23 16.39 -18.53
N ILE A 303 -14.93 16.12 -18.44
CA ILE A 303 -14.42 14.86 -17.86
C ILE A 303 -14.85 14.74 -16.39
N PHE A 304 -14.76 15.84 -15.63
CA PHE A 304 -15.18 15.85 -14.23
C PHE A 304 -16.67 15.49 -14.07
N GLU A 305 -17.55 16.14 -14.83
CA GLU A 305 -19.00 15.89 -14.77
C GLU A 305 -19.38 14.50 -15.27
N GLU A 306 -18.66 13.97 -16.27
CA GLU A 306 -18.89 12.62 -16.78
C GLU A 306 -18.56 11.56 -15.72
N ILE A 307 -17.45 11.70 -15.00
CA ILE A 307 -17.07 10.81 -13.90
C ILE A 307 -18.07 10.92 -12.76
N LYS A 308 -18.49 12.14 -12.39
CA LYS A 308 -19.55 12.35 -11.39
C LYS A 308 -20.86 11.66 -11.76
N ARG A 309 -21.26 11.73 -13.03
CA ARG A 309 -22.49 11.07 -13.51
C ARG A 309 -22.37 9.55 -13.42
N ALA A 310 -21.21 9.00 -13.76
CA ALA A 310 -20.95 7.56 -13.63
C ALA A 310 -21.00 7.08 -12.17
N LEU A 311 -20.43 7.85 -11.22
CA LEU A 311 -20.49 7.57 -9.79
C LEU A 311 -21.93 7.52 -9.27
N LYS A 312 -22.77 8.49 -9.67
CA LYS A 312 -24.17 8.56 -9.25
C LYS A 312 -25.06 7.46 -9.83
N ALA A 313 -24.65 6.86 -10.96
CA ALA A 313 -25.46 5.86 -11.65
C ALA A 313 -25.49 4.50 -10.95
N ASN A 314 -24.58 4.22 -10.02
CA ASN A 314 -24.53 2.95 -9.29
C ASN A 314 -24.33 3.21 -7.78
N PRO A 315 -25.37 3.07 -6.95
CA PRO A 315 -25.29 3.33 -5.50
C PRO A 315 -24.29 2.45 -4.76
N ILE A 316 -24.05 1.22 -5.23
CA ILE A 316 -23.07 0.27 -4.64
C ILE A 316 -21.65 0.83 -4.76
N LEU A 317 -21.40 1.64 -5.79
CA LEU A 317 -20.11 2.26 -6.01
C LEU A 317 -19.79 3.40 -5.04
N ASP A 318 -20.78 4.12 -4.51
CA ASP A 318 -20.52 5.20 -3.53
C ASP A 318 -19.82 4.65 -2.27
N ASP A 319 -20.21 3.44 -1.85
CA ASP A 319 -19.65 2.72 -0.71
C ASP A 319 -18.25 2.18 -1.01
N LEU A 320 -18.10 1.56 -2.19
CA LEU A 320 -16.83 1.03 -2.64
C LEU A 320 -15.76 2.13 -2.78
N TYR A 321 -16.18 3.30 -3.25
CA TYR A 321 -15.30 4.45 -3.50
C TYR A 321 -14.98 5.30 -2.28
N GLN A 322 -15.43 4.87 -1.10
CA GLN A 322 -14.80 5.31 0.13
C GLN A 322 -13.35 4.79 0.21
N VAL A 323 -13.07 3.60 -0.34
CA VAL A 323 -11.72 3.03 -0.36
C VAL A 323 -10.90 3.73 -1.46
N PRO A 324 -9.88 4.52 -1.10
CA PRO A 324 -9.10 5.32 -2.04
C PRO A 324 -8.55 4.54 -3.24
N ILE A 325 -7.97 3.35 -3.03
CA ILE A 325 -7.38 2.59 -4.16
C ILE A 325 -8.42 2.21 -5.23
N PHE A 326 -9.63 1.78 -4.82
CA PHE A 326 -10.69 1.44 -5.77
C PHE A 326 -11.22 2.67 -6.49
N PHE A 327 -11.38 3.77 -5.76
CA PHE A 327 -11.79 5.04 -6.38
C PHE A 327 -10.74 5.55 -7.37
N VAL A 328 -9.46 5.52 -7.00
CA VAL A 328 -8.34 5.92 -7.88
C VAL A 328 -8.36 5.08 -9.16
N MET A 329 -8.46 3.76 -9.04
CA MET A 329 -8.53 2.86 -10.20
C MET A 329 -9.74 3.19 -11.08
N PHE A 330 -10.92 3.38 -10.48
CA PHE A 330 -12.10 3.79 -11.22
C PHE A 330 -11.91 5.12 -11.95
N ALA A 331 -11.40 6.15 -11.26
CA ALA A 331 -11.25 7.50 -11.78
C ALA A 331 -10.27 7.58 -12.97
N HIS A 332 -9.33 6.64 -13.08
CA HIS A 332 -8.41 6.56 -14.22
C HIS A 332 -8.86 5.56 -15.30
N MET A 333 -9.93 4.79 -15.09
CA MET A 333 -10.47 3.81 -16.04
C MET A 333 -11.77 4.26 -16.72
N THR A 334 -12.06 5.55 -16.69
CA THR A 334 -13.38 6.10 -17.00
C THR A 334 -13.75 6.02 -18.49
N HIS A 335 -12.86 5.57 -19.38
CA HIS A 335 -13.22 5.24 -20.76
C HIS A 335 -14.12 4.00 -20.87
N GLU A 336 -14.21 3.17 -19.82
CA GLU A 336 -15.01 1.93 -19.76
C GLU A 336 -16.38 2.14 -19.05
N LYS A 337 -16.91 3.38 -19.12
CA LYS A 337 -18.06 3.91 -18.34
C LYS A 337 -19.32 3.06 -18.31
N GLU A 338 -19.61 2.33 -19.39
CA GLU A 338 -20.85 1.55 -19.49
C GLU A 338 -20.86 0.35 -18.55
N TYR A 339 -19.70 -0.30 -18.35
CA TYR A 339 -19.58 -1.46 -17.47
C TYR A 339 -19.65 -1.10 -15.98
N PHE A 340 -19.26 0.11 -15.60
CA PHE A 340 -19.29 0.51 -14.18
C PHE A 340 -20.70 0.57 -13.61
N LYS A 341 -21.70 0.88 -14.44
CA LYS A 341 -23.10 0.94 -14.01
C LYS A 341 -23.65 -0.41 -13.57
N THR A 342 -22.99 -1.51 -13.93
CA THR A 342 -23.52 -2.87 -13.74
C THR A 342 -22.89 -3.64 -12.59
N PHE A 343 -21.82 -3.14 -11.97
CA PHE A 343 -21.14 -3.88 -10.90
C PHE A 343 -22.01 -3.99 -9.65
N LYS A 344 -22.10 -5.22 -9.14
CA LYS A 344 -22.88 -5.59 -7.96
C LYS A 344 -22.01 -5.94 -6.76
N SER A 345 -20.71 -6.17 -6.96
CA SER A 345 -19.78 -6.48 -5.88
C SER A 345 -18.36 -5.98 -6.15
N VAL A 346 -17.53 -6.03 -5.12
CA VAL A 346 -16.10 -5.65 -5.21
C VAL A 346 -15.34 -6.65 -6.06
N THR A 347 -15.71 -7.92 -5.97
CA THR A 347 -15.13 -8.99 -6.79
C THR A 347 -15.36 -8.74 -8.27
N GLU A 348 -16.57 -8.34 -8.67
CA GLU A 348 -16.86 -8.00 -10.07
C GLU A 348 -16.06 -6.80 -10.58
N PHE A 349 -16.00 -5.74 -9.76
CA PHE A 349 -15.19 -4.56 -10.07
C PHE A 349 -13.72 -4.93 -10.24
N PHE A 350 -13.15 -5.69 -9.29
CA PHE A 350 -11.73 -6.06 -9.32
C PHE A 350 -11.42 -6.96 -10.51
N ARG A 351 -12.30 -7.92 -10.82
CA ARG A 351 -12.18 -8.78 -12.00
C ARG A 351 -12.17 -7.95 -13.29
N HIS A 352 -13.09 -7.00 -13.43
CA HIS A 352 -13.11 -6.12 -14.60
C HIS A 352 -11.86 -5.25 -14.68
N MET A 353 -11.38 -4.73 -13.55
CA MET A 353 -10.12 -3.99 -13.50
C MET A 353 -8.95 -4.81 -14.04
N ILE A 354 -8.78 -6.05 -13.59
CA ILE A 354 -7.72 -6.94 -14.10
C ILE A 354 -7.86 -7.17 -15.61
N LYS A 355 -9.09 -7.37 -16.11
CA LYS A 355 -9.35 -7.46 -17.57
C LYS A 355 -8.89 -6.23 -18.32
N CYS A 356 -9.15 -5.03 -17.80
CA CYS A 356 -8.69 -3.78 -18.42
C CYS A 356 -7.17 -3.69 -18.46
N PHE A 357 -6.47 -4.15 -17.41
CA PHE A 357 -5.01 -4.12 -17.36
C PHE A 357 -4.42 -5.00 -18.48
N HIS A 358 -4.96 -6.21 -18.63
CA HIS A 358 -4.55 -7.12 -19.71
C HIS A 358 -4.94 -6.60 -21.10
N SER A 359 -6.15 -6.04 -21.25
CA SER A 359 -6.64 -5.46 -22.51
C SER A 359 -5.76 -4.31 -22.99
N HIS A 360 -5.40 -3.40 -22.09
CA HIS A 360 -4.49 -2.29 -22.40
C HIS A 360 -3.13 -2.80 -22.90
N MET A 361 -2.57 -3.82 -22.22
CA MET A 361 -1.31 -4.41 -22.65
C MET A 361 -1.41 -5.10 -24.01
N ARG A 362 -2.51 -5.81 -24.30
CA ARG A 362 -2.75 -6.39 -25.62
C ARG A 362 -2.85 -5.34 -26.71
N LYS A 363 -3.52 -4.21 -26.45
CA LYS A 363 -3.67 -3.10 -27.40
C LYS A 363 -2.31 -2.49 -27.80
N LYS A 364 -1.33 -2.49 -26.89
CA LYS A 364 0.04 -2.02 -27.16
C LYS A 364 0.89 -3.01 -27.98
N SER A 365 0.51 -4.28 -28.06
CA SER A 365 1.25 -5.27 -28.86
C SER A 365 0.80 -5.26 -30.33
N MET A 366 1.75 -5.30 -31.26
CA MET A 366 1.46 -5.40 -32.71
C MET A 366 1.45 -6.85 -33.23
N ASP A 367 2.01 -7.81 -32.48
CA ASP A 367 2.16 -9.20 -32.91
C ASP A 367 0.97 -10.08 -32.50
N LYS A 368 0.39 -10.80 -33.46
CA LYS A 368 -0.81 -11.64 -33.25
C LYS A 368 -0.53 -12.86 -32.35
N ASN A 369 0.64 -13.49 -32.48
CA ASN A 369 1.01 -14.64 -31.66
C ASN A 369 1.21 -14.24 -30.19
N THR A 370 1.85 -13.09 -29.97
CA THR A 370 2.00 -12.47 -28.66
C THR A 370 0.64 -12.17 -28.02
N LYS A 371 -0.33 -11.61 -28.76
CA LYS A 371 -1.69 -11.37 -28.26
C LYS A 371 -2.41 -12.64 -27.81
N LYS A 372 -2.21 -13.76 -28.52
CA LYS A 372 -2.79 -15.06 -28.15
C LYS A 372 -2.26 -15.53 -26.80
N HIS A 373 -0.93 -15.58 -26.64
CA HIS A 373 -0.29 -15.95 -25.38
C HIS A 373 -0.67 -15.02 -24.22
N MET A 374 -0.79 -13.71 -24.46
CA MET A 374 -1.25 -12.76 -23.47
C MET A 374 -2.67 -13.03 -22.96
N SER A 375 -3.54 -13.59 -23.81
CA SER A 375 -4.92 -13.97 -23.45
C SER A 375 -4.94 -15.28 -22.66
N GLU A 376 -4.10 -16.25 -23.02
CA GLU A 376 -3.90 -17.47 -22.25
C GLU A 376 -3.42 -17.14 -20.83
N TYR A 377 -2.47 -16.21 -20.67
CA TYR A 377 -1.96 -15.79 -19.36
C TYR A 377 -2.97 -15.03 -18.47
N GLU A 378 -4.00 -14.42 -19.06
CA GLU A 378 -5.10 -13.80 -18.30
C GLU A 378 -5.98 -14.87 -17.62
N ILE A 379 -6.08 -16.06 -18.20
CA ILE A 379 -6.94 -17.16 -17.74
C ILE A 379 -6.13 -18.18 -16.91
N GLU A 380 -4.95 -18.57 -17.40
CA GLU A 380 -4.13 -19.64 -16.85
C GLU A 380 -3.16 -19.11 -15.78
N HIS A 381 -3.69 -18.65 -14.65
CA HIS A 381 -2.93 -18.08 -13.53
C HIS A 381 -2.90 -18.98 -12.28
N THR A 382 -3.14 -20.28 -12.43
CA THR A 382 -3.20 -21.24 -11.32
C THR A 382 -1.93 -21.21 -10.45
N GLU A 383 -0.75 -21.20 -11.06
CA GLU A 383 0.49 -21.22 -10.30
C GLU A 383 0.77 -19.90 -9.56
N LEU A 384 0.42 -18.76 -10.16
CA LEU A 384 0.46 -17.46 -9.47
C LEU A 384 -0.49 -17.45 -8.27
N SER A 385 -1.66 -18.05 -8.42
CA SER A 385 -2.67 -18.16 -7.35
C SER A 385 -2.15 -19.01 -6.18
N ASN A 386 -1.45 -20.10 -6.48
CA ASN A 386 -0.77 -20.92 -5.46
C ASN A 386 0.34 -20.13 -4.75
N VAL A 387 1.20 -19.43 -5.50
CA VAL A 387 2.25 -18.56 -4.92
C VAL A 387 1.64 -17.54 -3.97
N ALA A 388 0.57 -16.86 -4.39
CA ALA A 388 -0.10 -15.85 -3.58
C ALA A 388 -0.69 -16.47 -2.30
N PHE A 389 -1.39 -17.60 -2.41
CA PHE A 389 -1.99 -18.28 -1.27
C PHE A 389 -0.95 -18.81 -0.27
N GLU A 390 0.14 -19.43 -0.75
CA GLU A 390 1.25 -19.86 0.10
C GLU A 390 1.89 -18.67 0.81
N GLY A 391 2.09 -17.56 0.09
CA GLY A 391 2.62 -16.32 0.66
C GLY A 391 1.77 -15.76 1.81
N LEU A 392 0.44 -15.91 1.74
CA LEU A 392 -0.50 -15.41 2.75
C LEU A 392 -0.83 -16.41 3.88
N SER A 393 -0.56 -17.70 3.70
CA SER A 393 -0.97 -18.75 4.66
C SER A 393 0.18 -19.34 5.48
N ASN A 394 1.43 -18.98 5.15
CA ASN A 394 2.59 -19.38 5.94
C ASN A 394 2.67 -18.56 7.25
N GLU A 395 3.20 -19.16 8.33
CA GLU A 395 3.36 -18.50 9.64
C GLU A 395 4.10 -17.15 9.55
N ASN A 396 5.04 -17.05 8.61
CA ASN A 396 5.69 -15.80 8.23
C ASN A 396 5.22 -15.47 6.81
N HIS A 397 4.28 -14.53 6.70
CA HIS A 397 3.78 -14.10 5.38
C HIS A 397 4.96 -13.79 4.45
N GLN A 398 4.99 -14.42 3.28
CA GLN A 398 5.95 -14.12 2.23
C GLN A 398 5.27 -13.29 1.16
N LEU A 399 5.56 -11.99 1.13
CA LEU A 399 4.98 -11.04 0.19
C LEU A 399 5.95 -10.59 -0.92
N SER A 400 7.19 -11.08 -0.87
CA SER A 400 8.21 -10.87 -1.90
C SER A 400 9.00 -12.15 -2.17
N TRP A 401 9.43 -12.30 -3.42
CA TRP A 401 10.16 -13.47 -3.90
C TRP A 401 11.34 -13.04 -4.75
N GLY A 402 12.50 -13.68 -4.61
CA GLY A 402 13.63 -13.41 -5.50
C GLY A 402 13.25 -13.65 -6.97
N ARG A 403 13.60 -12.70 -7.85
CA ARG A 403 13.24 -12.72 -9.28
C ARG A 403 13.46 -14.07 -9.94
N GLU A 404 14.66 -14.64 -9.80
CA GLU A 404 15.03 -15.92 -10.41
C GLU A 404 14.15 -17.09 -9.92
N LYS A 405 13.86 -17.14 -8.61
CA LYS A 405 13.04 -18.20 -8.01
C LYS A 405 11.59 -18.11 -8.49
N LEU A 406 11.03 -16.90 -8.51
CA LEU A 406 9.64 -16.71 -8.94
C LEU A 406 9.50 -16.94 -10.45
N CYS A 407 10.43 -16.41 -11.25
CA CYS A 407 10.45 -16.62 -12.69
C CYS A 407 10.55 -18.11 -13.06
N LYS A 408 11.42 -18.88 -12.39
CA LYS A 408 11.51 -20.34 -12.60
C LYS A 408 10.20 -21.07 -12.32
N ARG A 409 9.45 -20.59 -11.32
CA ARG A 409 8.18 -21.19 -10.88
C ARG A 409 7.02 -20.85 -11.83
N LEU A 410 6.93 -19.60 -12.27
CA LEU A 410 5.84 -19.13 -13.14
C LEU A 410 6.11 -19.35 -14.63
N GLY A 411 7.38 -19.49 -15.02
CA GLY A 411 7.83 -19.42 -16.41
C GLY A 411 8.12 -17.98 -16.86
N GLN A 412 9.19 -17.80 -17.63
CA GLN A 412 9.70 -16.47 -18.04
C GLN A 412 8.64 -15.64 -18.78
N GLY A 413 7.95 -16.21 -19.76
CA GLY A 413 6.94 -15.48 -20.54
C GLY A 413 5.75 -14.99 -19.71
N PHE A 414 5.28 -15.82 -18.76
CA PHE A 414 4.21 -15.43 -17.84
C PHE A 414 4.71 -14.35 -16.87
N TYR A 415 5.89 -14.54 -16.29
CA TYR A 415 6.49 -13.58 -15.35
C TYR A 415 6.66 -12.20 -16.00
N ASP A 416 7.27 -12.14 -17.19
CA ASP A 416 7.50 -10.88 -17.91
C ASP A 416 6.17 -10.21 -18.28
N HIS A 417 5.18 -10.98 -18.73
CA HIS A 417 3.85 -10.46 -19.00
C HIS A 417 3.21 -9.82 -17.76
N TYR A 418 3.28 -10.48 -16.60
CA TYR A 418 2.69 -9.95 -15.36
C TYR A 418 3.46 -8.74 -14.79
N ILE A 419 4.77 -8.65 -15.04
CA ILE A 419 5.54 -7.41 -14.79
C ILE A 419 5.08 -6.30 -15.73
N LEU A 420 4.89 -6.59 -17.03
CA LEU A 420 4.44 -5.60 -18.03
C LEU A 420 3.03 -5.07 -17.74
N VAL A 421 2.09 -5.97 -17.41
CA VAL A 421 0.72 -5.64 -16.98
C VAL A 421 0.71 -4.84 -15.67
N GLY A 422 1.76 -4.97 -14.86
CA GLY A 422 1.90 -4.26 -13.59
C GLY A 422 1.17 -4.92 -12.42
N ILE A 423 0.77 -6.19 -12.56
CA ILE A 423 0.26 -6.99 -11.44
C ILE A 423 1.40 -7.33 -10.49
N LEU A 424 2.56 -7.68 -11.06
CA LEU A 424 3.81 -7.85 -10.35
C LEU A 424 4.71 -6.62 -10.58
N VAL A 425 5.52 -6.30 -9.58
CA VAL A 425 6.55 -5.25 -9.64
C VAL A 425 7.86 -5.76 -9.07
N GLU A 426 8.96 -5.28 -9.64
CA GLU A 426 10.32 -5.56 -9.17
C GLU A 426 10.82 -4.45 -8.26
N GLU A 427 11.57 -4.84 -7.24
CA GLU A 427 12.17 -3.96 -6.25
C GLU A 427 13.58 -4.45 -5.92
N GLU A 428 14.55 -3.52 -5.96
CA GLU A 428 15.91 -3.79 -5.51
C GLU A 428 15.94 -3.78 -3.97
N VAL A 429 16.40 -4.89 -3.40
CA VAL A 429 16.58 -5.06 -1.95
C VAL A 429 18.02 -5.42 -1.62
N ALA A 430 18.48 -5.03 -0.44
CA ALA A 430 19.81 -5.41 0.01
C ALA A 430 19.89 -6.92 0.28
N ASP A 431 21.01 -7.54 -0.09
CA ASP A 431 21.28 -8.95 0.19
C ASP A 431 21.91 -9.09 1.58
N VAL A 432 21.08 -9.43 2.57
CA VAL A 432 21.46 -9.53 4.00
C VAL A 432 21.99 -10.93 4.36
N THR A 433 22.01 -11.89 3.42
CA THR A 433 22.42 -13.28 3.71
C THR A 433 23.93 -13.48 3.80
N ILE A 434 24.71 -12.48 3.40
CA ILE A 434 26.17 -12.52 3.51
C ILE A 434 26.56 -11.70 4.74
N GLU A 435 27.11 -12.37 5.77
CA GLU A 435 27.77 -11.70 6.88
C GLU A 435 28.66 -10.59 6.31
N VAL A 436 28.38 -9.34 6.71
CA VAL A 436 29.02 -8.10 6.27
C VAL A 436 30.49 -8.04 6.76
N LYS A 437 31.27 -9.09 6.53
CA LYS A 437 32.64 -9.17 7.04
C LYS A 437 33.64 -8.51 6.12
N ILE A 438 33.44 -8.37 4.80
CA ILE A 438 34.54 -7.89 3.92
C ILE A 438 34.13 -7.01 2.71
N ALA A 439 32.88 -6.96 2.25
CA ALA A 439 32.57 -6.24 1.00
C ALA A 439 32.42 -4.72 1.21
N LYS A 440 33.28 -3.93 0.55
CA LYS A 440 33.16 -2.46 0.41
C LYS A 440 31.89 -1.99 -0.35
N HIS A 441 31.06 -2.93 -0.83
CA HIS A 441 29.86 -2.66 -1.62
C HIS A 441 28.69 -3.49 -1.07
N ILE A 442 27.56 -2.85 -0.81
CA ILE A 442 26.28 -3.51 -0.50
C ILE A 442 25.86 -4.27 -1.77
N ARG A 443 25.74 -5.60 -1.69
CA ARG A 443 25.15 -6.38 -2.78
C ARG A 443 23.63 -6.20 -2.72
N THR A 444 23.03 -5.85 -3.85
CA THR A 444 21.57 -5.83 -4.01
C THR A 444 21.12 -7.07 -4.78
N LYS A 445 19.87 -7.45 -4.57
CA LYS A 445 19.16 -8.46 -5.34
C LYS A 445 17.79 -7.92 -5.74
N THR A 446 17.27 -8.37 -6.87
CA THR A 446 15.92 -8.03 -7.32
C THR A 446 14.92 -9.01 -6.71
N GLU A 447 13.93 -8.48 -5.99
CA GLU A 447 12.75 -9.21 -5.55
C GLU A 447 11.52 -8.72 -6.30
N ALA A 448 10.62 -9.66 -6.61
CA ALA A 448 9.32 -9.40 -7.18
C ALA A 448 8.24 -9.51 -6.10
N ARG A 449 7.21 -8.68 -6.23
CA ARG A 449 6.04 -8.69 -5.36
C ARG A 449 4.80 -8.27 -6.13
N PHE A 450 3.62 -8.50 -5.56
CA PHE A 450 2.40 -7.88 -6.08
C PHE A 450 2.48 -6.36 -5.95
N TYR A 451 1.87 -5.65 -6.90
CA TYR A 451 1.79 -4.18 -6.88
C TYR A 451 1.21 -3.66 -5.55
N HIS A 452 0.13 -4.29 -5.09
CA HIS A 452 -0.49 -4.03 -3.79
C HIS A 452 -1.00 -5.34 -3.18
N LYS A 453 -1.05 -5.44 -1.85
CA LYS A 453 -1.50 -6.65 -1.12
C LYS A 453 -2.91 -7.12 -1.53
N LEU A 454 -3.79 -6.22 -1.96
CA LEU A 454 -5.10 -6.58 -2.56
C LEU A 454 -4.99 -7.47 -3.81
N PHE A 455 -3.98 -7.28 -4.65
CA PHE A 455 -3.77 -8.15 -5.82
C PHE A 455 -3.32 -9.54 -5.36
N CYS A 456 -2.47 -9.62 -4.33
CA CYS A 456 -2.11 -10.88 -3.71
C CYS A 456 -3.35 -11.60 -3.16
N GLU A 457 -4.20 -10.88 -2.40
CA GLU A 457 -5.47 -11.41 -1.86
C GLU A 457 -6.42 -11.87 -2.98
N TYR A 458 -6.53 -11.12 -4.08
CA TYR A 458 -7.33 -11.50 -5.25
C TYR A 458 -6.83 -12.79 -5.89
N TYR A 459 -5.55 -12.91 -6.23
CA TYR A 459 -5.03 -14.14 -6.85
C TYR A 459 -5.04 -15.32 -5.87
N ALA A 460 -4.76 -15.11 -4.59
CA ALA A 460 -4.85 -16.14 -3.56
C ALA A 460 -6.27 -16.70 -3.40
N SER A 461 -7.30 -15.88 -3.66
CA SER A 461 -8.71 -16.29 -3.52
C SER A 461 -9.11 -17.43 -4.46
N PHE A 462 -8.53 -17.50 -5.66
CA PHE A 462 -8.73 -18.60 -6.60
C PHE A 462 -8.17 -19.91 -6.06
N ALA A 463 -6.96 -19.88 -5.48
CA ALA A 463 -6.37 -21.06 -4.85
C ALA A 463 -7.14 -21.48 -3.59
N LEU A 464 -7.64 -20.53 -2.80
CA LEU A 464 -8.49 -20.83 -1.65
C LEU A 464 -9.79 -21.54 -2.09
N VAL A 465 -10.46 -21.03 -3.12
CA VAL A 465 -11.68 -21.64 -3.70
C VAL A 465 -11.41 -23.09 -4.12
N VAL A 466 -10.34 -23.34 -4.88
CA VAL A 466 -9.97 -24.70 -5.31
C VAL A 466 -9.71 -25.63 -4.12
N LYS A 467 -8.98 -25.15 -3.10
CA LYS A 467 -8.65 -25.95 -1.91
C LYS A 467 -9.88 -26.27 -1.07
N VAL A 468 -10.78 -25.31 -0.86
CA VAL A 468 -12.02 -25.49 -0.08
C VAL A 468 -13.03 -26.36 -0.83
N ALA A 469 -13.10 -26.23 -2.16
CA ALA A 469 -13.93 -27.09 -2.99
C ALA A 469 -13.44 -28.55 -2.98
N ALA A 470 -12.12 -28.78 -2.88
CA ALA A 470 -11.52 -30.11 -2.80
C ALA A 470 -11.56 -30.74 -1.39
N ALA A 471 -11.88 -29.96 -0.36
CA ALA A 471 -11.96 -30.45 1.02
C ALA A 471 -13.12 -31.44 1.20
N ARG A 472 -12.84 -32.58 1.85
CA ARG A 472 -13.76 -33.72 1.95
C ARG A 472 -14.80 -33.56 3.06
N ASN A 473 -14.52 -32.74 4.06
CA ASN A 473 -15.34 -32.55 5.25
C ASN A 473 -15.11 -31.17 5.89
N THR A 474 -15.94 -30.82 6.86
CA THR A 474 -15.91 -29.53 7.58
C THR A 474 -14.61 -29.32 8.37
N THR A 475 -13.99 -30.39 8.88
CA THR A 475 -12.70 -30.31 9.61
C THR A 475 -11.55 -29.88 8.70
N GLU A 476 -11.49 -30.39 7.48
CA GLU A 476 -10.49 -29.99 6.47
C GLU A 476 -10.70 -28.52 6.07
N VAL A 477 -11.94 -28.10 5.86
CA VAL A 477 -12.29 -26.69 5.58
C VAL A 477 -11.82 -25.78 6.71
N LYS A 478 -12.13 -26.14 7.96
CA LYS A 478 -11.70 -25.39 9.14
C LYS A 478 -10.17 -25.30 9.24
N THR A 479 -9.47 -26.40 8.97
CA THR A 479 -7.99 -26.44 8.99
C THR A 479 -7.37 -25.52 7.92
N ILE A 480 -8.02 -25.36 6.77
CA ILE A 480 -7.58 -24.41 5.73
C ILE A 480 -7.76 -22.98 6.24
N PHE A 481 -8.93 -22.66 6.80
CA PHE A 481 -9.22 -21.30 7.25
C PHE A 481 -8.45 -20.90 8.51
N ASP A 482 -8.16 -21.82 9.42
CA ASP A 482 -7.44 -21.50 10.67
C ASP A 482 -5.98 -21.07 10.44
N LYS A 483 -5.44 -21.27 9.23
CA LYS A 483 -4.12 -20.76 8.82
C LYS A 483 -4.11 -19.29 8.46
N ILE A 484 -5.29 -18.69 8.27
CA ILE A 484 -5.45 -17.37 7.66
C ILE A 484 -6.36 -16.56 8.57
N ASP A 485 -5.89 -15.43 9.06
CA ASP A 485 -6.74 -14.56 9.85
C ASP A 485 -7.72 -13.80 8.93
N PRO A 486 -9.04 -14.04 9.01
CA PRO A 486 -10.04 -13.31 8.23
C PRO A 486 -10.00 -11.80 8.42
N PHE A 487 -9.53 -11.31 9.57
CA PHE A 487 -9.48 -9.87 9.86
C PHE A 487 -8.23 -9.17 9.29
N ASP A 488 -7.12 -9.89 9.04
CA ASP A 488 -5.95 -9.35 8.31
C ASP A 488 -6.18 -9.39 6.78
N LEU A 489 -6.85 -10.44 6.30
CA LEU A 489 -7.00 -10.78 4.88
C LEU A 489 -8.46 -10.77 4.44
N GLN A 490 -9.17 -9.70 4.81
CA GLN A 490 -10.59 -9.55 4.55
C GLN A 490 -10.95 -9.71 3.06
N TYR A 491 -10.14 -9.19 2.15
CA TYR A 491 -10.47 -9.23 0.72
C TYR A 491 -10.25 -10.62 0.13
N LEU A 492 -9.33 -11.43 0.68
CA LEU A 492 -9.17 -12.83 0.28
C LEU A 492 -10.51 -13.59 0.39
N TYR A 493 -11.18 -13.48 1.54
CA TYR A 493 -12.46 -14.15 1.77
C TYR A 493 -13.60 -13.54 0.96
N ARG A 494 -13.66 -12.21 0.84
CA ARG A 494 -14.66 -11.53 0.01
C ARG A 494 -14.57 -11.94 -1.45
N PHE A 495 -13.36 -11.92 -2.02
CA PHE A 495 -13.12 -12.39 -3.39
C PHE A 495 -13.48 -13.86 -3.55
N SER A 496 -13.13 -14.73 -2.61
CA SER A 496 -13.54 -16.14 -2.68
C SER A 496 -15.07 -16.32 -2.70
N CYS A 497 -15.81 -15.52 -1.92
CA CYS A 497 -17.29 -15.54 -1.94
C CYS A 497 -17.86 -15.06 -3.27
N GLY A 498 -17.27 -14.03 -3.88
CA GLY A 498 -17.69 -13.55 -5.19
C GLY A 498 -17.25 -14.42 -6.37
N ILE A 499 -16.25 -15.29 -6.19
CA ILE A 499 -15.78 -16.25 -7.21
C ILE A 499 -16.63 -17.52 -7.22
N ASP A 500 -16.94 -18.09 -6.05
CA ASP A 500 -17.71 -19.32 -5.94
C ASP A 500 -18.69 -19.25 -4.74
N ALA A 501 -19.99 -19.25 -5.05
CA ALA A 501 -21.04 -19.13 -4.04
C ALA A 501 -21.06 -20.29 -3.05
N THR A 502 -20.75 -21.52 -3.49
CA THR A 502 -20.72 -22.71 -2.61
C THR A 502 -19.59 -22.60 -1.58
N VAL A 503 -18.41 -22.17 -2.02
CA VAL A 503 -17.31 -21.85 -1.11
C VAL A 503 -17.66 -20.66 -0.22
N GLY A 504 -18.37 -19.67 -0.77
CA GLY A 504 -18.89 -18.52 -0.03
C GLY A 504 -19.78 -18.93 1.15
N SER A 505 -20.73 -19.85 0.96
CA SER A 505 -21.56 -20.39 2.05
C SER A 505 -20.71 -20.99 3.18
N LYS A 506 -19.68 -21.78 2.84
CA LYS A 506 -18.75 -22.36 3.83
C LYS A 506 -17.93 -21.30 4.58
N ILE A 507 -17.51 -20.23 3.88
CA ILE A 507 -16.81 -19.10 4.50
C ILE A 507 -17.73 -18.37 5.49
N ILE A 508 -18.97 -18.11 5.10
CA ILE A 508 -19.96 -17.43 5.94
C ILE A 508 -20.23 -18.24 7.21
N GLU A 509 -20.43 -19.55 7.09
CA GLU A 509 -20.59 -20.46 8.23
C GLU A 509 -19.38 -20.43 9.17
N TYR A 510 -18.17 -20.48 8.61
CA TYR A 510 -16.94 -20.38 9.38
C TYR A 510 -16.83 -19.04 10.15
N LEU A 511 -17.18 -17.93 9.51
CA LEU A 511 -17.12 -16.60 10.12
C LEU A 511 -18.14 -16.44 11.25
N LYS A 512 -19.36 -17.01 11.12
CA LYS A 512 -20.38 -16.99 12.18
C LYS A 512 -19.87 -17.61 13.48
N GLY A 513 -19.00 -18.62 13.40
CA GLY A 513 -18.39 -19.27 14.56
C GLY A 513 -17.28 -18.46 15.26
N ARG A 514 -16.91 -17.28 14.74
CA ARG A 514 -15.83 -16.45 15.30
C ARG A 514 -16.38 -15.21 15.99
N LYS A 515 -15.68 -14.78 17.07
CA LYS A 515 -15.94 -13.49 17.72
C LYS A 515 -15.81 -12.36 16.69
N ASP A 516 -16.77 -11.45 16.67
CA ASP A 516 -16.89 -10.33 15.71
C ASP A 516 -17.04 -10.75 14.23
N GLY A 517 -17.16 -12.06 13.94
CA GLY A 517 -17.25 -12.58 12.58
C GLY A 517 -18.59 -12.34 11.90
N GLY A 518 -19.67 -12.08 12.66
CA GLY A 518 -20.99 -11.75 12.11
C GLY A 518 -20.97 -10.50 11.24
N LYS A 519 -20.32 -9.41 11.70
CA LYS A 519 -20.11 -8.17 10.93
C LYS A 519 -19.36 -8.42 9.64
N PHE A 520 -18.35 -9.28 9.68
CA PHE A 520 -17.59 -9.61 8.48
C PHE A 520 -18.38 -10.51 7.51
N ALA A 521 -19.17 -11.46 8.03
CA ALA A 521 -20.04 -12.31 7.21
C ALA A 521 -21.00 -11.49 6.34
N ILE A 522 -21.49 -10.35 6.81
CA ILE A 522 -22.30 -9.39 6.02
C ILE A 522 -21.58 -9.00 4.72
N LEU A 523 -20.31 -8.61 4.83
CA LEU A 523 -19.53 -8.17 3.69
C LEU A 523 -19.26 -9.31 2.71
N CYS A 524 -19.15 -10.55 3.20
CA CYS A 524 -19.02 -11.75 2.35
C CYS A 524 -20.33 -12.12 1.65
N ILE A 525 -21.48 -11.95 2.32
CA ILE A 525 -22.81 -12.18 1.73
C ILE A 525 -23.02 -11.25 0.53
N LEU A 526 -22.67 -9.97 0.67
CA LEU A 526 -22.83 -8.97 -0.39
C LEU A 526 -21.93 -9.21 -1.62
N GLU A 527 -20.93 -10.09 -1.54
CA GLU A 527 -20.14 -10.47 -2.72
C GLU A 527 -20.84 -11.51 -3.60
N GLN A 528 -21.83 -12.23 -3.07
CA GLN A 528 -22.58 -13.25 -3.80
C GLN A 528 -23.61 -12.57 -4.72
N THR A 529 -23.19 -12.32 -5.95
CA THR A 529 -24.02 -11.64 -6.96
C THR A 529 -24.90 -12.67 -7.70
N GLY A 530 -26.23 -12.56 -7.56
CA GLY A 530 -27.19 -13.49 -8.17
C GLY A 530 -28.56 -13.47 -7.49
N ASP A 531 -29.47 -14.35 -7.90
CA ASP A 531 -30.68 -14.61 -7.13
C ASP A 531 -30.28 -15.14 -5.74
N ILE A 532 -30.87 -14.56 -4.70
CA ILE A 532 -30.59 -14.94 -3.32
C ILE A 532 -31.11 -16.37 -3.12
N GLY A 533 -30.22 -17.34 -3.23
CA GLY A 533 -30.53 -18.75 -2.98
C GLY A 533 -30.96 -18.97 -1.53
N ASP A 534 -31.67 -20.07 -1.28
CA ASP A 534 -32.22 -20.36 0.04
C ASP A 534 -31.15 -20.41 1.15
N GLU A 535 -29.92 -20.84 0.84
CA GLU A 535 -28.78 -20.82 1.77
C GLU A 535 -28.38 -19.40 2.22
N ILE A 536 -28.42 -18.44 1.30
CA ILE A 536 -28.11 -17.04 1.60
C ILE A 536 -29.25 -16.45 2.42
N LYS A 537 -30.51 -16.73 2.06
CA LYS A 537 -31.68 -16.29 2.83
C LYS A 537 -31.62 -16.80 4.26
N GLU A 538 -31.27 -18.07 4.45
CA GLU A 538 -31.12 -18.65 5.78
C GLU A 538 -29.98 -17.98 6.56
N SER A 539 -28.85 -17.73 5.90
CA SER A 539 -27.75 -16.99 6.53
C SER A 539 -28.12 -15.56 6.92
N VAL A 540 -28.88 -14.86 6.08
CA VAL A 540 -29.41 -13.52 6.37
C VAL A 540 -30.37 -13.59 7.56
N ARG A 541 -31.30 -14.56 7.58
CA ARG A 541 -32.21 -14.79 8.69
C ARG A 541 -31.45 -15.00 9.99
N GLU A 542 -30.52 -15.96 10.03
CA GLU A 542 -29.72 -16.25 11.22
C GLU A 542 -28.94 -15.03 11.75
N ILE A 543 -28.33 -14.24 10.87
CA ILE A 543 -27.62 -13.01 11.28
C ILE A 543 -28.59 -11.98 11.86
N CYS A 544 -29.82 -11.90 11.33
CA CYS A 544 -30.86 -10.97 11.77
C CYS A 544 -31.71 -11.48 12.94
N LEU A 545 -31.62 -12.76 13.33
CA LEU A 545 -32.35 -13.34 14.47
C LEU A 545 -31.90 -12.74 15.82
N ASN A 546 -30.64 -12.30 15.90
CA ASN A 546 -30.09 -11.65 17.08
C ASN A 546 -30.22 -10.12 16.97
N VAL A 547 -30.15 -9.43 18.12
CA VAL A 547 -30.15 -7.95 18.14
C VAL A 547 -29.04 -7.43 17.24
N PHE A 548 -29.43 -6.72 16.18
CA PHE A 548 -28.53 -6.21 15.17
C PHE A 548 -28.05 -4.80 15.56
N PHE A 549 -26.75 -4.65 15.84
CA PHE A 549 -26.17 -3.37 16.27
C PHE A 549 -25.43 -2.67 15.12
N VAL A 550 -25.91 -1.50 14.72
CA VAL A 550 -25.16 -0.56 13.86
C VAL A 550 -24.47 0.45 14.77
N SER A 551 -23.13 0.41 14.85
CA SER A 551 -22.38 1.31 15.70
C SER A 551 -21.78 2.48 14.92
N ASN A 552 -21.76 3.67 15.52
CA ASN A 552 -20.99 4.81 14.99
C ASN A 552 -19.48 4.53 14.93
N SER A 553 -18.99 3.54 15.70
CA SER A 553 -17.59 3.10 15.65
C SER A 553 -17.27 2.23 14.43
N ASP A 554 -18.28 1.63 13.79
CA ASP A 554 -18.10 0.81 12.58
C ASP A 554 -17.67 1.66 11.39
N SER A 555 -16.97 1.06 10.43
CA SER A 555 -16.67 1.75 9.16
C SER A 555 -17.99 2.09 8.44
N LYS A 556 -18.04 3.21 7.70
CA LYS A 556 -19.24 3.55 6.92
C LYS A 556 -19.61 2.44 5.93
N LEU A 557 -18.61 1.79 5.34
CA LEU A 557 -18.80 0.59 4.52
C LEU A 557 -19.59 -0.49 5.27
N LEU A 558 -19.20 -0.82 6.49
CA LEU A 558 -19.89 -1.83 7.30
C LEU A 558 -21.29 -1.37 7.74
N GLN A 559 -21.47 -0.10 8.14
CA GLN A 559 -22.77 0.45 8.50
C GLN A 559 -23.76 0.36 7.32
N ARG A 560 -23.32 0.73 6.12
CA ARG A 560 -24.17 0.67 4.91
C ARG A 560 -24.42 -0.76 4.44
N SER A 561 -23.39 -1.62 4.48
CA SER A 561 -23.52 -3.05 4.19
C SER A 561 -24.53 -3.72 5.11
N SER A 562 -24.54 -3.32 6.38
CA SER A 562 -25.52 -3.75 7.36
C SER A 562 -26.94 -3.33 7.01
N ILE A 563 -27.14 -2.08 6.58
CA ILE A 563 -28.44 -1.57 6.12
C ILE A 563 -28.91 -2.32 4.86
N GLN A 564 -28.01 -2.58 3.91
CA GLN A 564 -28.32 -3.36 2.70
C GLN A 564 -28.74 -4.80 3.06
N LEU A 565 -28.08 -5.42 4.04
CA LEU A 565 -28.48 -6.74 4.53
C LEU A 565 -29.89 -6.73 5.13
N LEU A 566 -30.25 -5.69 5.89
CA LEU A 566 -31.59 -5.54 6.46
C LEU A 566 -32.67 -5.33 5.38
N ASP A 567 -32.36 -4.55 4.33
CA ASP A 567 -33.25 -4.40 3.17
C ASP A 567 -33.45 -5.74 2.45
N ILE A 568 -32.39 -6.53 2.28
CA ILE A 568 -32.47 -7.90 1.76
C ILE A 568 -33.36 -8.76 2.67
N ALA A 569 -33.13 -8.74 3.98
CA ALA A 569 -33.90 -9.52 4.95
C ALA A 569 -35.40 -9.19 4.87
N SER A 570 -35.76 -7.90 4.75
CA SER A 570 -37.15 -7.45 4.63
C SER A 570 -37.87 -7.95 3.37
N LYS A 571 -37.11 -8.38 2.35
CA LYS A 571 -37.62 -8.93 1.08
C LYS A 571 -37.63 -10.46 1.06
N CYS A 572 -37.07 -11.11 2.08
CA CYS A 572 -37.00 -12.57 2.20
C CYS A 572 -38.19 -13.18 2.95
N ASP A 573 -39.15 -12.35 3.37
CA ASP A 573 -40.41 -12.73 4.02
C ASP A 573 -41.55 -12.93 3.01
#